data_AF-A0A924UGV6-F1
#
_entry.id   AF-A0A924UGV6-F1
#
_cell.length_a   1.000
_cell.length_b   1.000
_cell.length_c   1.000
_cell.angle_alpha   90.00
_cell.angle_beta   90.00
_cell.angle_gamma   90.00
#
_symmetry.space_group_name_H-M   'P 1'
#
loop_
_entity.id
_entity.type
_entity.pdbx_description
1 polymer ?
#
loop_
_entity_poly.entity_id
_entity_poly.type
_entity_poly.pdbx_seq_one_letter_code
_entity_poly.pdbx_strand_id
1 'polypeptide(L)'
;MTQSVALPLWLFVLIIAFAAVSFASNFLLPSVRWFFRARMERALAQLNLRLDRPIDLFKLAERQDRIARLIYDASVMEAVTDYAAETGKPMAVVFEQARGYAREIVPGFSATLYFGIAIRLARGLSRSLYRVRFGKPDEALRQIGPQATVVFVMNHRSNMDYVLVTWLVAKRASLSYAVGEWARIWPLSGMIRAMGA
;
A
#
# COMPACT_ATOMS: atom_id res chain seq x y z
N MET A 1 -3.67 -44.52 -30.96
CA MET A 1 -2.61 -43.70 -30.31
C MET A 1 -2.50 -44.08 -28.83
N THR A 2 -2.17 -45.33 -28.55
CA THR A 2 -2.08 -45.89 -27.18
C THR A 2 -0.74 -46.62 -27.00
N GLN A 3 0.31 -46.16 -27.70
CA GLN A 3 1.66 -46.67 -27.50
C GLN A 3 2.20 -46.14 -26.17
N SER A 4 2.83 -47.03 -25.40
CA SER A 4 3.52 -46.67 -24.18
C SER A 4 4.86 -46.00 -24.51
N VAL A 5 5.11 -44.85 -23.89
CA VAL A 5 6.39 -44.15 -23.96
C VAL A 5 7.07 -44.30 -22.62
N ALA A 6 8.27 -44.89 -22.60
CA ALA A 6 9.07 -45.01 -21.39
C ALA A 6 9.78 -43.69 -21.09
N LEU A 7 9.57 -43.15 -19.89
CA LEU A 7 10.19 -41.90 -19.43
C LEU A 7 10.95 -42.14 -18.12
N PRO A 8 12.14 -41.53 -17.94
CA PRO A 8 12.83 -41.55 -16.65
C PRO A 8 11.96 -40.91 -15.55
N LEU A 9 11.90 -41.54 -14.38
CA LEU A 9 11.05 -41.10 -13.26
C LEU A 9 11.32 -39.65 -12.84
N TRP A 10 12.60 -39.24 -12.80
CA TRP A 10 12.99 -37.87 -12.43
C TRP A 10 12.43 -36.82 -13.41
N LEU A 11 12.39 -37.14 -14.71
CA LEU A 11 11.86 -36.26 -15.74
C LEU A 11 10.33 -36.13 -15.61
N PHE A 12 9.65 -37.23 -15.31
CA PHE A 12 8.22 -37.22 -15.05
C PHE A 12 7.85 -36.38 -13.83
N VAL A 13 8.62 -36.49 -12.74
CA VAL A 13 8.43 -35.65 -11.54
C VAL A 13 8.63 -34.17 -11.86
N LEU A 14 9.65 -33.82 -12.64
CA LEU A 14 9.87 -32.44 -13.09
C LEU A 14 8.68 -31.91 -13.92
N ILE A 15 8.17 -32.71 -14.86
CA ILE A 15 7.01 -32.34 -15.69
C ILE A 15 5.79 -32.08 -14.80
N ILE A 16 5.49 -32.96 -13.84
CA ILE A 16 4.38 -32.76 -12.90
C ILE A 16 4.61 -31.52 -12.02
N ALA A 17 5.82 -31.30 -11.53
CA ALA A 17 6.12 -30.11 -10.72
C ALA A 17 5.88 -28.81 -11.52
N PHE A 18 6.38 -28.74 -12.75
CA PHE A 18 6.13 -27.59 -13.64
C PHE A 18 4.64 -27.43 -13.97
N ALA A 19 3.95 -28.52 -14.27
CA ALA A 19 2.51 -28.49 -14.54
C ALA A 19 1.73 -28.00 -13.31
N ALA A 20 2.08 -28.47 -12.11
CA ALA A 20 1.44 -28.04 -10.87
C ALA A 20 1.70 -26.56 -10.56
N VAL A 21 2.95 -26.09 -10.70
CA VAL A 21 3.29 -24.67 -10.51
C VAL A 21 2.58 -23.79 -11.55
N SER A 22 2.53 -24.22 -12.81
CA SER A 22 1.83 -23.49 -13.88
C SER A 22 0.32 -23.46 -13.65
N PHE A 23 -0.29 -24.58 -13.26
CA PHE A 23 -1.71 -24.66 -12.94
C PHE A 23 -2.06 -23.79 -11.72
N ALA A 24 -1.26 -23.89 -10.65
CA ALA A 24 -1.46 -23.07 -9.47
C ALA A 24 -1.36 -21.57 -9.80
N SER A 25 -0.34 -21.16 -10.56
CA SER A 25 -0.11 -19.76 -10.88
C SER A 25 -1.11 -19.16 -11.86
N ASN A 26 -1.57 -19.93 -12.85
CA ASN A 26 -2.44 -19.43 -13.92
C ASN A 26 -3.94 -19.67 -13.68
N PHE A 27 -4.32 -20.67 -12.87
CA PHE A 27 -5.74 -20.98 -12.62
C PHE A 27 -6.18 -20.72 -11.18
N LEU A 28 -5.41 -21.19 -10.19
CA LEU A 28 -5.79 -21.04 -8.78
C LEU A 28 -5.57 -19.61 -8.28
N LEU A 29 -4.38 -19.04 -8.50
CA LEU A 29 -4.05 -17.71 -8.00
C LEU A 29 -4.98 -16.60 -8.56
N PRO A 30 -5.33 -16.53 -9.85
CA PRO A 30 -6.21 -15.47 -10.36
C PRO A 30 -7.62 -15.54 -9.76
N SER A 31 -8.19 -16.74 -9.67
CA SER A 31 -9.52 -16.97 -9.07
C SER A 31 -9.55 -16.60 -7.59
N VAL A 32 -8.49 -16.97 -6.86
CA VAL A 32 -8.34 -16.64 -5.44
C VAL A 32 -8.11 -15.14 -5.23
N ARG A 33 -7.32 -14.48 -6.08
CA ARG A 33 -7.10 -13.02 -6.04
C ARG A 33 -8.40 -12.25 -6.21
N TRP A 34 -9.24 -12.62 -7.17
CA TRP A 34 -10.55 -11.99 -7.36
C TRP A 34 -11.44 -12.15 -6.13
N PHE A 35 -11.51 -13.34 -5.55
CA PHE A 35 -12.29 -13.59 -4.33
C PHE A 35 -11.83 -12.72 -3.16
N PHE A 36 -10.51 -12.65 -2.92
CA PHE A 36 -9.96 -11.80 -1.86
C PHE A 36 -10.14 -10.31 -2.16
N ARG A 37 -10.03 -9.88 -3.42
CA ARG A 37 -10.31 -8.50 -3.84
C ARG A 37 -11.76 -8.12 -3.54
N ALA A 38 -12.72 -8.92 -3.98
CA ALA A 38 -14.15 -8.69 -3.73
C ALA A 38 -14.46 -8.70 -2.21
N ARG A 39 -13.81 -9.57 -1.44
CA ARG A 39 -13.95 -9.59 0.02
C ARG A 39 -13.36 -8.33 0.68
N MET A 40 -12.21 -7.87 0.20
CA MET A 40 -11.55 -6.66 0.68
C MET A 40 -12.40 -5.42 0.37
N GLU A 41 -12.92 -5.31 -0.85
CA GLU A 41 -13.83 -4.22 -1.27
C GLU A 41 -15.06 -4.14 -0.35
N ARG A 42 -15.68 -5.28 0.01
CA ARG A 42 -16.80 -5.32 0.97
C ARG A 42 -16.37 -4.91 2.38
N ALA A 43 -15.25 -5.43 2.88
CA ALA A 43 -14.74 -5.07 4.21
C ALA A 43 -14.41 -3.57 4.32
N LEU A 44 -13.90 -2.99 3.23
CA LEU A 44 -13.62 -1.57 3.12
C LEU A 44 -14.89 -0.73 3.04
N ALA A 45 -15.90 -1.15 2.27
CA ALA A 45 -17.20 -0.48 2.26
C ALA A 45 -17.78 -0.40 3.68
N GLN A 46 -17.71 -1.51 4.43
CA GLN A 46 -18.12 -1.54 5.84
C GLN A 46 -17.23 -0.67 6.75
N LEU A 47 -15.93 -0.57 6.48
CA LEU A 47 -15.02 0.30 7.21
C LEU A 47 -15.33 1.78 6.94
N ASN A 48 -15.56 2.16 5.68
CA ASN A 48 -15.88 3.53 5.28
C ASN A 48 -17.16 4.03 5.95
N LEU A 49 -18.14 3.17 6.24
CA LEU A 49 -19.33 3.54 7.03
C LEU A 49 -19.01 3.99 8.46
N ARG A 50 -17.84 3.64 8.99
CA ARG A 50 -17.41 3.94 10.36
C ARG A 50 -16.35 5.06 10.41
N LEU A 51 -15.81 5.47 9.28
CA LEU A 51 -14.80 6.52 9.20
C LEU A 51 -15.49 7.86 8.99
N ASP A 52 -15.14 8.86 9.80
CA ASP A 52 -15.59 10.24 9.59
C ASP A 52 -15.15 10.77 8.21
N ARG A 53 -14.05 10.24 7.68
CA ARG A 53 -13.53 10.54 6.35
C ARG A 53 -13.31 9.26 5.56
N PRO A 54 -14.14 8.99 4.55
CA PRO A 54 -14.02 7.76 3.77
C PRO A 54 -12.70 7.74 3.03
N ILE A 55 -12.18 6.53 2.85
CA ILE A 55 -10.96 6.30 2.08
C ILE A 55 -11.37 6.16 0.62
N ASP A 56 -10.73 6.93 -0.26
CA ASP A 56 -10.86 6.73 -1.69
C ASP A 56 -10.36 5.35 -2.10
N LEU A 57 -11.18 4.64 -2.87
CA LEU A 57 -10.83 3.35 -3.48
C LEU A 57 -9.52 3.45 -4.30
N PHE A 58 -9.18 4.64 -4.80
CA PHE A 58 -7.93 4.91 -5.50
C PHE A 58 -6.67 4.66 -4.64
N LYS A 59 -6.73 4.91 -3.33
CA LYS A 59 -5.62 4.62 -2.41
C LYS A 59 -5.39 3.12 -2.20
N LEU A 60 -6.26 2.27 -2.77
CA LEU A 60 -6.29 0.82 -2.63
C LEU A 60 -6.10 0.07 -3.95
N ALA A 61 -6.04 0.80 -5.08
CA ALA A 61 -5.63 0.23 -6.36
C ALA A 61 -4.30 -0.51 -6.19
N GLU A 62 -4.01 -1.51 -7.03
CA GLU A 62 -2.71 -2.16 -6.91
C GLU A 62 -1.61 -1.10 -7.07
N ARG A 63 -0.53 -1.21 -6.31
CA ARG A 63 0.56 -0.23 -6.39
C ARG A 63 1.03 -0.04 -7.84
N GLN A 64 0.97 -1.10 -8.64
CA GLN A 64 1.27 -1.06 -10.08
C GLN A 64 0.31 -0.14 -10.86
N ASP A 65 -0.99 -0.18 -10.57
CA ASP A 65 -1.99 0.68 -11.22
C ASP A 65 -1.74 2.15 -10.88
N ARG A 66 -1.38 2.46 -9.63
CA ARG A 66 -1.02 3.84 -9.23
C ARG A 66 0.25 4.33 -9.92
N ILE A 67 1.27 3.48 -10.02
CA ILE A 67 2.50 3.80 -10.75
C ILE A 67 2.20 4.05 -12.22
N ALA A 68 1.39 3.20 -12.85
CA ALA A 68 0.98 3.36 -14.24
C ALA A 68 0.20 4.67 -14.43
N ARG A 69 -0.74 4.97 -13.55
CA ARG A 69 -1.50 6.23 -13.65
C ARG A 69 -0.60 7.46 -13.47
N LEU A 70 0.34 7.43 -12.53
CA LEU A 70 1.27 8.54 -12.29
C LEU A 70 2.20 8.74 -13.49
N ILE A 71 2.76 7.67 -14.06
CA ILE A 71 3.72 7.79 -15.17
C ILE A 71 3.06 8.30 -16.46
N TYR A 72 1.77 8.01 -16.64
CA TYR A 72 0.98 8.48 -17.78
C TYR A 72 0.14 9.74 -17.46
N ASP A 73 0.37 10.39 -16.33
CA ASP A 73 -0.22 11.70 -16.06
C ASP A 73 0.30 12.72 -17.08
N ALA A 74 -0.57 13.60 -17.57
CA ALA A 74 -0.21 14.56 -18.62
C ALA A 74 0.99 15.42 -18.22
N SER A 75 1.01 15.90 -16.98
CA SER A 75 2.09 16.76 -16.44
C SER A 75 3.41 16.01 -16.33
N VAL A 76 3.36 14.72 -16.01
CA VAL A 76 4.57 13.87 -15.92
C VAL A 76 5.11 13.56 -17.31
N MET A 77 4.24 13.27 -18.27
CA MET A 77 4.62 13.03 -19.67
C MET A 77 5.20 14.27 -20.33
N GLU A 78 4.67 15.45 -20.05
CA GLU A 78 5.22 16.74 -20.48
C GLU A 78 6.64 16.91 -19.91
N ALA A 79 6.82 16.76 -18.60
CA ALA A 79 8.14 16.85 -17.97
C ALA A 79 9.16 15.82 -18.50
N VAL A 80 8.72 14.59 -18.81
CA VAL A 80 9.56 13.56 -19.45
C VAL A 80 10.00 14.01 -20.84
N THR A 81 9.11 14.65 -21.60
CA THR A 81 9.37 15.14 -22.96
C THR A 81 10.37 16.29 -22.92
N ASP A 82 10.14 17.28 -22.06
CA ASP A 82 11.01 18.44 -21.91
C ASP A 82 12.41 18.04 -21.47
N TYR A 83 12.52 17.17 -20.46
CA TYR A 83 13.80 16.70 -19.98
C TYR A 83 14.56 15.86 -21.02
N ALA A 84 13.86 15.09 -21.84
CA ALA A 84 14.47 14.36 -22.95
C ALA A 84 15.03 15.32 -24.01
N ALA A 85 14.30 16.40 -24.33
CA ALA A 85 14.75 17.44 -25.25
C ALA A 85 15.98 18.20 -24.71
N GLU A 86 15.96 18.59 -23.44
CA GLU A 86 17.07 19.32 -22.79
C GLU A 86 18.35 18.49 -22.69
N THR A 87 18.23 17.20 -22.34
CA THR A 87 19.39 16.33 -22.12
C THR A 87 19.84 15.58 -23.37
N GLY A 88 19.08 15.65 -24.46
CA GLY A 88 19.31 14.89 -25.70
C GLY A 88 19.16 13.37 -25.52
N LYS A 89 18.62 12.90 -24.40
CA LYS A 89 18.44 11.47 -24.14
C LYS A 89 17.21 10.93 -24.87
N PRO A 90 17.22 9.67 -25.33
CA PRO A 90 16.01 9.06 -25.89
C PRO A 90 14.85 9.06 -24.89
N MET A 91 13.66 9.44 -25.36
CA MET A 91 12.45 9.53 -24.53
C MET A 91 12.16 8.26 -23.74
N ALA A 92 12.39 7.07 -24.33
CA ALA A 92 12.21 5.79 -23.66
C ALA A 92 13.11 5.63 -22.41
N VAL A 93 14.32 6.17 -22.44
CA VAL A 93 15.27 6.11 -21.31
C VAL A 93 14.80 7.02 -20.19
N VAL A 94 14.38 8.25 -20.53
CA VAL A 94 13.85 9.21 -19.56
C VAL A 94 12.54 8.70 -18.94
N PHE A 95 11.67 8.08 -19.75
CA PHE A 95 10.44 7.48 -19.28
C PHE A 95 10.70 6.35 -18.27
N GLU A 96 11.63 5.43 -18.55
CA GLU A 96 11.98 4.39 -17.58
C GLU A 96 12.66 4.95 -16.31
N GLN A 97 13.42 6.04 -16.43
CA GLN A 97 13.95 6.76 -15.27
C GLN A 97 12.81 7.34 -14.41
N ALA A 98 11.84 8.02 -15.03
CA ALA A 98 10.66 8.53 -14.35
C ALA A 98 9.83 7.39 -13.72
N ARG A 99 9.77 6.22 -14.36
CA ARG A 99 9.12 5.02 -13.81
C ARG A 99 9.85 4.50 -12.57
N GLY A 100 11.18 4.59 -12.55
CA GLY A 100 12.00 4.35 -11.36
C GLY A 100 11.58 5.24 -10.19
N TYR A 101 11.50 6.56 -10.43
CA TYR A 101 11.03 7.52 -9.41
C TYR A 101 9.60 7.27 -8.97
N ALA A 102 8.69 6.96 -9.90
CA ALA A 102 7.32 6.62 -9.58
C ALA A 102 7.23 5.37 -8.68
N ARG A 103 8.07 4.35 -8.92
CA ARG A 103 8.18 3.19 -8.02
C ARG A 103 8.68 3.61 -6.63
N GLU A 104 9.61 4.54 -6.53
CA GLU A 104 10.11 4.99 -5.22
C GLU A 104 9.05 5.79 -4.44
N ILE A 105 8.36 6.71 -5.11
CA ILE A 105 7.43 7.67 -4.51
C ILE A 105 6.07 7.03 -4.20
N VAL A 106 5.54 6.16 -5.07
CA VAL A 106 4.19 5.62 -4.89
C VAL A 106 4.18 4.59 -3.76
N PRO A 107 3.45 4.85 -2.65
CA PRO A 107 3.44 3.97 -1.49
C PRO A 107 2.67 2.68 -1.78
N GLY A 108 3.07 1.61 -1.09
CA GLY A 108 2.43 0.30 -1.14
C GLY A 108 1.30 0.13 -0.13
N PHE A 109 0.48 1.18 0.07
CA PHE A 109 -0.52 1.20 1.14
C PHE A 109 -1.43 -0.03 1.14
N SER A 110 -1.54 -0.70 2.29
CA SER A 110 -2.44 -1.82 2.51
C SER A 110 -3.40 -1.51 3.65
N ALA A 111 -4.67 -1.25 3.31
CA ALA A 111 -5.69 -0.99 4.33
C ALA A 111 -5.92 -2.18 5.26
N THR A 112 -5.80 -3.42 4.78
CA THR A 112 -5.96 -4.61 5.63
C THR A 112 -4.86 -4.68 6.69
N LEU A 113 -3.60 -4.41 6.30
CA LEU A 113 -2.48 -4.39 7.24
C LEU A 113 -2.62 -3.22 8.22
N TYR A 114 -2.90 -2.02 7.70
CA TYR A 114 -3.04 -0.81 8.50
C TYR A 114 -4.22 -0.92 9.47
N PHE A 115 -5.44 -1.05 8.96
CA PHE A 115 -6.65 -1.04 9.79
C PHE A 115 -6.88 -2.33 10.58
N GLY A 116 -6.35 -3.46 10.12
CA GLY A 116 -6.52 -4.75 10.77
C GLY A 116 -5.46 -5.03 11.84
N ILE A 117 -4.20 -5.08 11.44
CA ILE A 117 -3.12 -5.60 12.29
C ILE A 117 -2.43 -4.45 13.03
N ALA A 118 -2.01 -3.41 12.30
CA ALA A 118 -1.21 -2.33 12.87
C ALA A 118 -1.97 -1.58 13.98
N ILE A 119 -3.25 -1.26 13.79
CA ILE A 119 -4.06 -0.62 14.84
C ILE A 119 -4.15 -1.47 16.11
N ARG A 120 -4.35 -2.79 15.98
CA ARG A 120 -4.50 -3.68 17.14
C ARG A 120 -3.20 -3.76 17.94
N LEU A 121 -2.08 -3.93 17.23
CA LEU A 121 -0.75 -3.94 17.83
C LEU A 121 -0.43 -2.59 18.48
N ALA A 122 -0.67 -1.50 17.76
CA ALA A 122 -0.46 -0.14 18.25
C ALA A 122 -1.27 0.13 19.53
N ARG A 123 -2.54 -0.28 19.56
CA ARG A 123 -3.39 -0.18 20.76
C ARG A 123 -2.84 -1.00 21.92
N GLY A 124 -2.43 -2.24 21.68
CA GLY A 124 -1.90 -3.13 22.71
C GLY A 124 -0.63 -2.56 23.34
N LEU A 125 0.33 -2.20 22.49
CA LEU A 125 1.62 -1.64 22.91
C LEU A 125 1.47 -0.28 23.60
N SER A 126 0.60 0.58 23.08
CA SER A 126 0.34 1.89 23.69
C SER A 126 -0.25 1.76 25.09
N ARG A 127 -1.17 0.81 25.30
CA ARG A 127 -1.81 0.59 26.61
C ARG A 127 -0.91 -0.14 27.61
N SER A 128 0.04 -0.95 27.15
CA SER A 128 0.98 -1.63 28.04
C SER A 128 2.08 -0.70 28.55
N LEU A 129 2.53 0.24 27.70
CA LEU A 129 3.63 1.15 28.04
C LEU A 129 3.17 2.49 28.62
N TYR A 130 1.96 2.96 28.27
CA TYR A 130 1.49 4.29 28.64
C TYR A 130 0.08 4.28 29.22
N ARG A 131 -0.15 5.19 30.17
CA ARG A 131 -1.50 5.61 30.56
C ARG A 131 -2.00 6.67 29.59
N VAL A 132 -2.65 6.25 28.52
CA VAL A 132 -3.14 7.17 27.48
C VAL A 132 -4.40 7.90 27.95
N ARG A 133 -4.33 9.23 28.02
CA ARG A 133 -5.48 10.12 28.23
C ARG A 133 -5.74 10.89 26.94
N PHE A 134 -6.96 10.80 26.44
CA PHE A 134 -7.37 11.47 25.21
C PHE A 134 -8.45 12.50 25.55
N GLY A 135 -8.15 13.79 25.34
CA GLY A 135 -9.19 14.82 25.32
C GLY A 135 -9.99 14.69 24.02
N LYS A 136 -11.27 15.06 24.01
CA LYS A 136 -12.13 14.97 22.82
C LYS A 136 -11.72 16.05 21.80
N PRO A 137 -11.00 15.73 20.70
CA PRO A 137 -10.76 16.66 19.60
C PRO A 137 -11.98 16.67 18.64
N ASP A 138 -13.00 15.87 18.95
CA ASP A 138 -14.17 15.57 18.12
C ASP A 138 -14.94 16.80 17.70
N GLU A 139 -15.09 17.79 18.58
CA GLU A 139 -15.87 18.99 18.28
C GLU A 139 -15.18 19.86 17.25
N ALA A 140 -13.87 20.06 17.34
CA ALA A 140 -13.12 20.87 16.39
C ALA A 140 -13.07 20.22 14.99
N LEU A 141 -12.90 18.89 14.92
CA LEU A 141 -12.83 18.17 13.65
C LEU A 141 -14.17 18.10 12.92
N ARG A 142 -15.30 18.07 13.65
CA ARG A 142 -16.66 18.08 13.06
C ARG A 142 -17.00 19.39 12.35
N GLN A 143 -16.35 20.49 12.72
CA GLN A 143 -16.54 21.80 12.08
C GLN A 143 -15.80 21.89 10.73
N ILE A 144 -14.88 20.96 10.45
CA ILE A 144 -14.09 20.96 9.21
C ILE A 144 -14.86 20.18 8.14
N GLY A 145 -15.10 20.84 7.00
CA GLY A 145 -15.81 20.23 5.87
C GLY A 145 -15.19 18.90 5.40
N PRO A 146 -16.01 17.96 4.87
CA PRO A 146 -15.56 16.61 4.52
C PRO A 146 -14.52 16.57 3.39
N GLN A 147 -14.49 17.59 2.54
CA GLN A 147 -13.55 17.71 1.42
C GLN A 147 -12.22 18.40 1.79
N ALA A 148 -12.11 18.96 3.00
CA ALA A 148 -10.89 19.65 3.41
C ALA A 148 -9.83 18.65 3.86
N THR A 149 -8.56 18.90 3.53
CA THR A 149 -7.44 18.11 4.09
C THR A 149 -7.16 18.57 5.51
N VAL A 150 -7.07 17.62 6.46
CA VAL A 150 -6.69 17.92 7.85
C VAL A 150 -5.24 17.53 8.04
N VAL A 151 -4.43 18.52 8.42
CA VAL A 151 -3.02 18.32 8.76
C VAL A 151 -2.91 18.34 10.28
N PHE A 152 -2.51 17.21 10.85
CA PHE A 152 -2.21 17.12 12.28
C PHE A 152 -0.76 17.56 12.51
N VAL A 153 -0.59 18.73 13.14
CA VAL A 153 0.73 19.18 13.61
C VAL A 153 0.90 18.70 15.04
N MET A 154 1.90 17.83 15.25
CA MET A 154 2.17 17.23 16.55
C MET A 154 3.59 17.55 17.00
N ASN A 155 3.76 17.73 18.31
CA ASN A 155 5.09 17.67 18.90
C ASN A 155 5.59 16.21 18.84
N HIS A 156 6.84 16.01 18.46
CA HIS A 156 7.47 14.69 18.39
C HIS A 156 8.50 14.55 19.50
N ARG A 157 8.21 13.69 20.47
CA ARG A 157 9.05 13.41 21.64
C ARG A 157 9.65 12.01 21.60
N SER A 158 9.03 11.06 20.90
CA SER A 158 9.50 9.67 20.82
C SER A 158 8.99 8.97 19.57
N ASN A 159 9.72 7.95 19.11
CA ASN A 159 9.26 7.02 18.06
C ASN A 159 7.91 6.36 18.40
N MET A 160 7.56 6.27 19.69
CA MET A 160 6.24 5.79 20.13
C MET A 160 5.08 6.71 19.76
N ASP A 161 5.34 7.97 19.42
CA ASP A 161 4.30 8.90 19.01
C ASP A 161 3.62 8.45 17.72
N TYR A 162 4.38 7.87 16.77
CA TYR A 162 3.81 7.28 15.54
C TYR A 162 2.87 6.11 15.85
N VAL A 163 3.24 5.27 16.82
CA VAL A 163 2.41 4.13 17.24
C VAL A 163 1.14 4.62 17.93
N LEU A 164 1.26 5.59 18.83
CA LEU A 164 0.13 6.20 19.52
C LEU A 164 -0.84 6.85 18.53
N VAL A 165 -0.32 7.67 17.61
CA VAL A 165 -1.12 8.39 16.62
C VAL A 165 -1.81 7.43 15.63
N THR A 166 -1.12 6.34 15.22
CA THR A 166 -1.72 5.28 14.41
C THR A 166 -2.97 4.72 15.07
N TRP A 167 -2.96 4.52 16.38
CA TRP A 167 -4.13 4.04 17.12
C TRP A 167 -5.19 5.13 17.37
N LEU A 168 -4.78 6.35 17.68
CA LEU A 168 -5.69 7.43 18.07
C LEU A 168 -6.52 7.97 16.90
N VAL A 169 -5.93 8.09 15.71
CA VAL A 169 -6.60 8.65 14.51
C VAL A 169 -7.24 7.56 13.64
N ALA A 170 -6.93 6.31 13.92
CA ALA A 170 -7.33 5.13 13.15
C ALA A 170 -8.83 4.97 12.87
N LYS A 171 -9.69 5.53 13.72
CA LYS A 171 -11.15 5.49 13.54
C LYS A 171 -11.69 6.59 12.62
N ARG A 172 -10.83 7.53 12.19
CA ARG A 172 -11.25 8.75 11.48
C ARG A 172 -10.68 8.83 10.08
N ALA A 173 -9.41 8.47 9.91
CA ALA A 173 -8.72 8.58 8.64
C ALA A 173 -7.56 7.56 8.52
N SER A 174 -7.15 7.30 7.27
CA SER A 174 -5.82 6.74 6.99
C SER A 174 -4.80 7.86 7.15
N LEU A 175 -3.75 7.61 7.94
CA LEU A 175 -2.64 8.56 8.08
C LEU A 175 -1.59 8.24 7.02
N SER A 176 -1.07 9.29 6.38
CA SER A 176 0.21 9.22 5.67
C SER A 176 1.23 9.92 6.56
N TYR A 177 2.36 9.26 6.77
CA TYR A 177 3.43 9.79 7.60
C TYR A 177 4.54 10.31 6.70
N ALA A 178 4.98 11.55 6.92
CA ALA A 178 6.26 12.00 6.42
C ALA A 178 7.35 11.43 7.35
N VAL A 179 8.02 10.35 6.94
CA VAL A 179 9.06 9.71 7.75
C VAL A 179 10.43 9.93 7.12
N GLY A 180 11.41 10.31 7.93
CA GLY A 180 12.80 10.52 7.51
C GLY A 180 13.58 9.21 7.31
N GLU A 181 14.91 9.32 7.14
CA GLU A 181 15.78 8.20 6.77
C GLU A 181 15.73 6.98 7.71
N TRP A 182 15.38 7.19 8.99
CA TRP A 182 15.20 6.12 9.98
C TRP A 182 14.12 5.09 9.61
N ALA A 183 13.17 5.41 8.73
CA ALA A 183 12.21 4.44 8.21
C ALA A 183 12.80 3.41 7.26
N ARG A 184 14.01 3.63 6.72
CA ARG A 184 14.62 2.74 5.72
C ARG A 184 15.27 1.48 6.32
N ILE A 185 15.29 1.35 7.65
CA ILE A 185 15.96 0.25 8.35
C ILE A 185 15.16 -1.05 8.24
N TRP A 186 15.82 -2.16 7.88
CA TRP A 186 15.22 -3.50 7.87
C TRP A 186 15.04 -3.99 9.32
N PRO A 187 13.88 -4.57 9.70
CA PRO A 187 12.75 -4.99 8.86
C PRO A 187 11.61 -3.95 8.75
N LEU A 188 11.73 -2.79 9.39
CA LEU A 188 10.65 -1.80 9.53
C LEU A 188 10.26 -1.10 8.22
N SER A 189 11.18 -1.01 7.26
CA SER A 189 10.96 -0.29 6.00
C SER A 189 9.84 -0.83 5.11
N GLY A 190 9.60 -2.15 5.13
CA GLY A 190 8.49 -2.76 4.40
C GLY A 190 7.14 -2.42 5.03
N MET A 191 7.09 -2.44 6.36
CA MET A 191 5.90 -2.13 7.13
C MET A 191 5.51 -0.64 6.99
N ILE A 192 6.48 0.27 7.10
CA ILE A 192 6.26 1.72 7.02
C ILE A 192 5.73 2.11 5.63
N ARG A 193 6.31 1.58 4.54
CA ARG A 193 5.80 1.79 3.16
C ARG A 193 4.40 1.24 2.95
N ALA A 194 4.06 0.14 3.61
CA ALA A 194 2.73 -0.42 3.58
C ALA A 194 1.71 0.41 4.38
N MET A 195 2.16 1.32 5.25
CA MET A 195 1.31 2.28 5.97
C MET A 195 1.14 3.62 5.25
N GLY A 196 1.74 3.82 4.06
CA GLY A 196 1.51 5.03 3.25
C GLY A 196 2.57 6.13 3.40
N ALA A 197 3.76 5.77 3.88
CA ALA A 197 4.97 6.59 3.87
C ALA A 197 5.91 6.20 2.71
#